data_AF-X1AZF7-F1
#
_entry.id   AF-X1AZF7-F1
#
_cell.length_a   1.000
_cell.length_b   1.000
_cell.length_c   1.000
_cell.angle_alpha   90.00
_cell.angle_beta   90.00
_cell.angle_gamma   90.00
#
_symmetry.space_group_name_H-M   'P 1'
#
loop_
_entity.id
_entity.type
_entity.pdbx_description
1 polymer ?
#
loop_
_entity_poly.entity_id
_entity_poly.type
_entity_poly.pdbx_seq_one_letter_code
_entity_poly.pdbx_strand_id
1 'polypeptide(L)'
;FLGVIINIIPRDEIEYIDENIIPYLNKNDIPVFGTVIENKLLSSISVKDLSTNLNGEVLCAHDFVDELVEAFMVGAMGQEQALRFFRRVANKAVITGGDRADVQLAALETSTKCLILTGGFQPSAIVLGRAEELGVPMVLVPYDTLTTVEKTEKIVGHLRIHEPQKVDRLREILTEQVSIDSLKKALDI
;
A
#
# COMPACT_ATOMS: atom_id res chain seq x y z
N PHE A 1 -8.66 -6.25 31.56
CA PHE A 1 -8.84 -6.32 30.10
C PHE A 1 -9.39 -7.69 29.76
N LEU A 2 -10.27 -7.82 28.76
CA LEU A 2 -10.88 -9.11 28.39
C LEU A 2 -9.92 -10.02 27.60
N GLY A 3 -8.88 -9.45 27.01
CA GLY A 3 -7.87 -10.12 26.19
C GLY A 3 -7.36 -9.16 25.11
N VAL A 4 -6.61 -9.70 24.15
CA VAL A 4 -6.00 -8.91 23.07
C VAL A 4 -6.15 -9.58 21.70
N ILE A 5 -6.17 -8.76 20.65
CA ILE A 5 -5.93 -9.19 19.26
C ILE A 5 -4.66 -8.46 18.83
N ILE A 6 -3.69 -9.20 18.31
CA ILE A 6 -2.46 -8.63 17.79
C ILE A 6 -2.68 -8.41 16.29
N ASN A 7 -2.63 -7.16 15.84
CA ASN A 7 -3.00 -6.77 14.47
C ASN A 7 -1.80 -6.22 13.69
N ILE A 8 -1.85 -6.32 12.37
CA ILE A 8 -0.84 -5.82 11.43
C ILE A 8 0.54 -6.43 11.74
N ILE A 9 0.59 -7.76 11.88
CA ILE A 9 1.84 -8.48 12.15
C ILE A 9 2.62 -8.61 10.83
N PRO A 10 3.85 -8.09 10.73
CA PRO A 10 4.72 -8.37 9.59
C PRO A 10 4.98 -9.86 9.45
N ARG A 11 5.06 -10.37 8.21
CA ARG A 11 5.19 -11.82 7.97
C ARG A 11 6.43 -12.45 8.59
N ASP A 12 7.50 -11.69 8.69
CA ASP A 12 8.78 -12.08 9.28
C ASP A 12 8.79 -12.04 10.82
N GLU A 13 7.78 -11.43 11.45
CA GLU A 13 7.64 -11.38 12.91
C GLU A 13 6.72 -12.48 13.47
N ILE A 14 6.02 -13.23 12.63
CA ILE A 14 5.02 -14.23 13.05
C ILE A 14 5.62 -15.23 14.04
N GLU A 15 6.78 -15.80 13.70
CA GLU A 15 7.47 -16.79 14.55
C GLU A 15 7.83 -16.20 15.92
N TYR A 16 8.31 -14.95 15.95
CA TYR A 16 8.60 -14.27 17.21
C TYR A 16 7.35 -14.06 18.06
N ILE A 17 6.23 -13.65 17.45
CA ILE A 17 4.96 -13.45 18.15
C ILE A 17 4.44 -14.78 18.72
N ASP A 18 4.43 -15.84 17.91
CA ASP A 18 3.90 -17.15 18.30
C ASP A 18 4.75 -17.81 19.40
N GLU A 19 6.07 -17.68 19.35
CA GLU A 19 6.97 -18.34 20.29
C GLU A 19 7.25 -17.53 21.57
N ASN A 20 7.15 -16.20 21.52
CA ASN A 20 7.55 -15.34 22.65
C ASN A 20 6.39 -14.52 23.22
N ILE A 21 5.63 -13.84 22.36
CA ILE A 21 4.63 -12.86 22.80
C ILE A 21 3.36 -13.56 23.30
N ILE A 22 2.79 -14.49 22.52
CA ILE A 22 1.57 -15.21 22.90
C ILE A 22 1.79 -16.01 24.20
N PRO A 23 2.88 -16.78 24.37
CA PRO A 23 3.12 -17.51 25.61
C PRO A 23 3.30 -16.58 26.82
N TYR A 24 3.97 -15.44 26.63
CA TYR A 24 4.13 -14.44 27.69
C TYR A 24 2.78 -13.85 28.13
N LEU A 25 1.91 -13.48 27.19
CA LEU A 25 0.59 -12.92 27.50
C LEU A 25 -0.30 -13.94 28.22
N ASN A 26 -0.35 -15.17 27.72
CA ASN A 26 -1.12 -16.24 28.34
C ASN A 26 -0.62 -16.57 29.76
N LYS A 27 0.70 -16.52 30.00
CA LYS A 27 1.29 -16.71 31.34
C LYS A 27 0.89 -15.62 32.34
N ASN A 28 0.51 -14.43 31.85
CA ASN A 28 0.03 -13.32 32.66
C ASN A 28 -1.52 -13.23 32.66
N ASP A 29 -2.22 -14.32 32.33
CA ASP A 29 -3.68 -14.41 32.28
C ASP A 29 -4.34 -13.41 31.30
N ILE A 30 -3.61 -13.03 30.24
CA ILE A 30 -4.13 -12.18 29.15
C ILE A 30 -4.38 -13.07 27.93
N PRO A 31 -5.64 -13.44 27.64
CA PRO A 31 -5.94 -14.29 26.49
C PRO A 31 -5.72 -13.55 25.18
N VAL A 32 -5.12 -14.24 24.22
CA VAL A 32 -4.97 -13.78 22.83
C VAL A 32 -6.10 -14.38 22.00
N PHE A 33 -6.99 -13.53 21.48
CA PHE A 33 -8.16 -13.97 20.70
C PHE A 33 -7.84 -14.19 19.22
N GLY A 34 -6.71 -13.69 18.74
CA GLY A 34 -6.27 -13.86 17.36
C GLY A 34 -5.03 -13.05 17.02
N THR A 35 -4.38 -13.46 15.94
CA THR A 35 -3.23 -12.79 15.34
C THR A 35 -3.57 -12.47 13.89
N VAL A 36 -3.57 -11.19 13.54
CA VAL A 36 -3.89 -10.73 12.18
C VAL A 36 -2.60 -10.27 11.50
N ILE A 37 -2.20 -11.03 10.48
CA ILE A 37 -1.03 -10.72 9.65
C ILE A 37 -1.36 -9.53 8.75
N GLU A 38 -0.38 -8.70 8.47
CA GLU A 38 -0.52 -7.63 7.48
C GLU A 38 -1.07 -8.15 6.13
N ASN A 39 -1.99 -7.38 5.55
CA ASN A 39 -2.58 -7.71 4.27
C ASN A 39 -2.49 -6.52 3.32
N LYS A 40 -1.78 -6.71 2.21
CA LYS A 40 -1.51 -5.66 1.21
C LYS A 40 -2.78 -5.03 0.63
N LEU A 41 -3.84 -5.81 0.42
CA LEU A 41 -5.11 -5.30 -0.07
C LEU A 41 -5.78 -4.40 0.97
N LEU A 42 -5.77 -4.79 2.25
CA LEU A 42 -6.35 -3.97 3.31
C LEU A 42 -5.58 -2.64 3.50
N SER A 43 -4.27 -2.66 3.27
CA SER A 43 -3.40 -1.47 3.32
C SER A 43 -3.31 -0.71 1.99
N SER A 44 -4.04 -1.14 0.95
CA SER A 44 -3.96 -0.52 -0.38
C SER A 44 -4.76 0.79 -0.47
N ILE A 45 -4.45 1.65 -1.44
CA ILE A 45 -5.16 2.91 -1.70
C ILE A 45 -5.49 3.06 -3.17
N SER A 46 -6.66 3.61 -3.50
CA SER A 46 -6.98 3.95 -4.90
C SER A 46 -6.07 5.07 -5.41
N VAL A 47 -5.76 5.06 -6.71
CA VAL A 47 -4.99 6.15 -7.32
C VAL A 47 -5.71 7.50 -7.17
N LYS A 48 -7.04 7.49 -7.22
CA LYS A 48 -7.89 8.67 -7.03
C LYS A 48 -7.73 9.27 -5.63
N ASP A 49 -7.80 8.45 -4.59
CA ASP A 49 -7.61 8.92 -3.22
C ASP A 49 -6.17 9.38 -3.00
N LEU A 50 -5.21 8.67 -3.57
CA LEU A 50 -3.80 9.06 -3.55
C LEU A 50 -3.61 10.45 -4.18
N SER A 51 -4.15 10.69 -5.37
CA SER A 51 -4.10 11.99 -6.06
C SER A 51 -4.76 13.08 -5.22
N THR A 52 -5.92 12.80 -4.63
CA THR A 52 -6.65 13.77 -3.79
C THR A 52 -5.85 14.16 -2.54
N ASN A 53 -5.30 13.17 -1.83
CA ASN A 53 -4.55 13.40 -0.60
C ASN A 53 -3.15 14.02 -0.84
N LEU A 54 -2.57 13.83 -2.02
CA LEU A 54 -1.31 14.43 -2.42
C LEU A 54 -1.47 15.76 -3.17
N ASN A 55 -2.70 16.30 -3.28
CA ASN A 55 -2.97 17.49 -4.10
C ASN A 55 -2.40 17.35 -5.52
N GLY A 56 -2.48 16.14 -6.06
CA GLY A 56 -1.93 15.77 -7.36
C GLY A 56 -2.94 15.91 -8.49
N GLU A 57 -2.42 16.12 -9.69
CA GLU A 57 -3.16 16.17 -10.94
C GLU A 57 -2.92 14.87 -11.72
N VAL A 58 -3.99 14.18 -12.12
CA VAL A 58 -3.91 13.01 -13.01
C VAL A 58 -3.71 13.50 -14.43
N LEU A 59 -2.62 13.08 -15.08
CA LEU A 59 -2.24 13.53 -16.42
C LEU A 59 -2.75 12.62 -17.55
N CYS A 60 -2.96 11.33 -17.26
CA CYS A 60 -3.33 10.30 -18.23
C CYS A 60 -4.00 9.10 -17.56
N ALA A 61 -4.56 8.19 -18.35
CA ALA A 61 -5.22 6.95 -17.95
C ALA A 61 -6.33 7.17 -16.90
N HIS A 62 -7.17 8.17 -17.12
CA HIS A 62 -8.21 8.59 -16.17
C HIS A 62 -9.20 7.48 -15.81
N ASP A 63 -9.42 6.51 -16.71
CA ASP A 63 -10.31 5.37 -16.50
C ASP A 63 -9.77 4.36 -15.46
N PHE A 64 -8.48 4.47 -15.10
CA PHE A 64 -7.80 3.54 -14.19
C PHE A 64 -7.54 4.13 -12.79
N VAL A 65 -8.10 5.29 -12.48
CA VAL A 65 -7.86 5.97 -11.19
C VAL A 65 -8.45 5.23 -9.98
N ASP A 66 -9.39 4.31 -10.19
CA ASP A 66 -9.96 3.49 -9.12
C ASP A 66 -9.12 2.21 -8.82
N GLU A 67 -8.04 1.97 -9.57
CA GLU A 67 -7.11 0.86 -9.30
C GLU A 67 -6.41 1.02 -7.95
N LEU A 68 -6.17 -0.11 -7.27
CA LEU A 68 -5.56 -0.13 -5.94
C LEU A 68 -4.04 -0.27 -6.01
N VAL A 69 -3.36 0.62 -5.30
CA VAL A 69 -1.91 0.60 -5.04
C VAL A 69 -1.66 -0.10 -3.71
N GLU A 70 -0.92 -1.20 -3.75
CA GLU A 70 -0.59 -2.03 -2.59
C GLU A 70 0.78 -1.71 -1.95
N ALA A 71 1.64 -1.00 -2.68
CA ALA A 71 3.00 -0.71 -2.25
C ALA A 71 3.55 0.55 -2.92
N PHE A 72 4.57 1.15 -2.32
CA PHE A 72 5.24 2.33 -2.85
C PHE A 72 6.72 2.06 -3.05
N MET A 73 7.29 2.59 -4.13
CA MET A 73 8.73 2.57 -4.35
C MET A 73 9.26 3.90 -4.87
N VAL A 74 10.47 4.24 -4.44
CA VAL A 74 11.12 5.49 -4.83
C VAL A 74 12.13 5.22 -5.94
N GLY A 75 11.89 5.84 -7.10
CA GLY A 75 12.76 5.81 -8.26
C GLY A 75 13.75 6.97 -8.27
N ALA A 76 14.60 7.08 -7.24
CA ALA A 76 15.65 8.12 -7.17
C ALA A 76 16.95 7.71 -7.89
N MET A 77 17.14 6.42 -8.15
CA MET A 77 18.33 5.84 -8.81
C MET A 77 18.23 5.84 -10.34
N GLY A 78 19.30 5.43 -11.03
CA GLY A 78 19.31 5.24 -12.50
C GLY A 78 18.49 4.02 -12.96
N GLN A 79 18.11 4.00 -14.25
CA GLN A 79 17.20 3.02 -14.87
C GLN A 79 17.51 1.54 -14.60
N GLU A 80 18.75 1.10 -14.79
CA GLU A 80 19.11 -0.34 -14.72
C GLU A 80 18.91 -0.91 -13.30
N GLN A 81 19.26 -0.10 -12.28
CA GLN A 81 19.02 -0.47 -10.89
C GLN A 81 17.53 -0.44 -10.58
N ALA A 82 16.82 0.59 -11.06
CA ALA A 82 15.39 0.76 -10.83
C ALA A 82 14.58 -0.47 -11.30
N LEU A 83 14.82 -0.97 -12.52
CA LEU A 83 14.08 -2.11 -13.07
C LEU A 83 14.21 -3.37 -12.19
N ARG A 84 15.42 -3.65 -11.68
CA ARG A 84 15.68 -4.82 -10.81
C ARG A 84 14.88 -4.76 -9.52
N PHE A 85 14.76 -3.58 -8.90
CA PHE A 85 13.94 -3.40 -7.70
C PHE A 85 12.45 -3.42 -8.03
N PHE A 86 12.06 -2.77 -9.13
CA PHE A 86 10.67 -2.66 -9.56
C PHE A 86 10.02 -4.01 -9.85
N ARG A 87 10.76 -4.97 -10.40
CA ARG A 87 10.26 -6.33 -10.66
C ARG A 87 9.91 -7.14 -9.40
N ARG A 88 10.44 -6.77 -8.24
CA ARG A 88 10.22 -7.52 -6.99
C ARG A 88 8.90 -7.19 -6.30
N VAL A 89 8.28 -6.08 -6.67
CA VAL A 89 7.08 -5.56 -6.02
C VAL A 89 6.00 -5.35 -7.08
N ALA A 90 4.89 -6.07 -6.92
CA ALA A 90 3.71 -5.95 -7.77
C ALA A 90 2.75 -4.89 -7.23
N ASN A 91 1.80 -4.47 -8.07
CA ASN A 91 0.70 -3.56 -7.75
C ASN A 91 1.14 -2.27 -7.03
N LYS A 92 2.29 -1.72 -7.43
CA LYS A 92 2.93 -0.60 -6.76
C LYS A 92 2.63 0.75 -7.42
N ALA A 93 2.80 1.83 -6.66
CA ALA A 93 3.07 3.15 -7.19
C ALA A 93 4.58 3.44 -7.15
N VAL A 94 5.11 4.09 -8.20
CA VAL A 94 6.50 4.53 -8.23
C VAL A 94 6.56 6.06 -8.13
N ILE A 95 7.28 6.56 -7.13
CA ILE A 95 7.54 7.98 -6.90
C ILE A 95 8.88 8.34 -7.57
N THR A 96 8.87 9.22 -8.55
CA THR A 96 10.08 9.66 -9.25
C THR A 96 9.94 11.07 -9.79
N GLY A 97 11.04 11.70 -10.20
CA GLY A 97 11.02 13.03 -10.81
C GLY A 97 10.31 13.00 -12.16
N GLY A 98 9.54 14.05 -12.48
CA GLY A 98 8.86 14.16 -13.77
C GLY A 98 9.81 14.25 -14.98
N ASP A 99 11.05 14.66 -14.76
CA ASP A 99 12.15 14.72 -15.74
C ASP A 99 12.86 13.36 -15.96
N ARG A 100 12.56 12.35 -15.15
CA ARG A 100 13.23 11.03 -15.16
C ARG A 100 12.53 10.02 -16.09
N ALA A 101 12.51 10.32 -17.38
CA ALA A 101 11.89 9.46 -18.39
C ALA A 101 12.45 8.02 -18.37
N ASP A 102 13.74 7.86 -18.10
CA ASP A 102 14.42 6.57 -18.00
C ASP A 102 13.81 5.67 -16.91
N VAL A 103 13.57 6.24 -15.71
CA VAL A 103 12.98 5.54 -14.57
C VAL A 103 11.49 5.30 -14.79
N GLN A 104 10.78 6.29 -15.34
CA GLN A 104 9.35 6.18 -15.63
C GLN A 104 9.08 5.01 -16.60
N LEU A 105 9.86 4.90 -17.68
CA LEU A 105 9.74 3.79 -18.63
C LEU A 105 10.06 2.43 -17.98
N ALA A 106 11.13 2.35 -17.17
CA ALA A 106 11.44 1.13 -16.43
C ALA A 106 10.34 0.71 -15.44
N ALA A 107 9.64 1.67 -14.83
CA ALA A 107 8.49 1.39 -13.97
C ALA A 107 7.31 0.83 -14.78
N LEU A 108 7.03 1.41 -15.95
CA LEU A 108 5.96 0.98 -16.87
C LEU A 108 6.19 -0.43 -17.45
N GLU A 109 7.44 -0.91 -17.49
CA GLU A 109 7.76 -2.29 -17.87
C GLU A 109 7.49 -3.34 -16.78
N THR A 110 6.98 -2.94 -15.62
CA THR A 110 6.71 -3.83 -14.48
C THR A 110 5.29 -3.67 -13.98
N SER A 111 4.87 -4.51 -13.03
CA SER A 111 3.56 -4.39 -12.39
C SER A 111 3.49 -3.09 -11.58
N THR A 112 3.00 -2.02 -12.21
CA THR A 112 2.90 -0.65 -11.68
C THR A 112 1.49 -0.15 -11.93
N LYS A 113 0.85 0.35 -10.87
CA LYS A 113 -0.53 0.85 -10.87
C LYS A 113 -0.61 2.36 -10.99
N CYS A 114 0.46 3.06 -10.66
CA CYS A 114 0.53 4.52 -10.73
C CYS A 114 1.99 5.01 -10.78
N LEU A 115 2.23 6.10 -11.48
CA LEU A 115 3.46 6.90 -11.34
C LEU A 115 3.14 8.21 -10.63
N ILE A 116 3.89 8.53 -9.59
CA ILE A 116 3.79 9.82 -8.90
C ILE A 116 5.01 10.66 -9.30
N LEU A 117 4.75 11.75 -10.01
CA LEU A 117 5.76 12.62 -10.59
C LEU A 117 6.01 13.83 -9.68
N THR A 118 7.23 13.94 -9.19
CA THR A 118 7.62 14.98 -8.22
C THR A 118 8.40 16.10 -8.90
N GLY A 119 8.55 17.21 -8.17
CA GLY A 119 9.32 18.38 -8.62
C GLY A 119 8.61 19.29 -9.62
N GLY A 120 7.33 19.05 -9.91
CA GLY A 120 6.54 19.87 -10.85
C GLY A 120 6.95 19.75 -12.32
N PHE A 121 7.80 18.78 -12.67
CA PHE A 121 8.23 18.55 -14.05
C PHE A 121 7.17 17.75 -14.81
N GLN A 122 6.79 18.24 -15.99
CA GLN A 122 5.90 17.51 -16.89
C GLN A 122 6.69 16.38 -17.59
N PRO A 123 6.14 15.15 -17.64
CA PRO A 123 6.77 14.05 -18.36
C PRO A 123 6.72 14.30 -19.87
N SER A 124 7.61 13.62 -20.62
CA SER A 124 7.60 13.71 -22.08
C SER A 124 6.34 13.08 -22.67
N ALA A 125 5.90 13.56 -23.85
CA ALA A 125 4.75 13.01 -24.57
C ALA A 125 4.88 11.50 -24.86
N ILE A 126 6.11 11.01 -25.07
CA ILE A 126 6.39 9.59 -25.28
C ILE A 126 6.03 8.77 -24.04
N VAL A 127 6.41 9.25 -22.85
CA VAL A 127 6.11 8.54 -21.60
C VAL A 127 4.61 8.61 -21.30
N LEU A 128 3.97 9.78 -21.48
CA LEU A 128 2.53 9.93 -21.29
C LEU A 128 1.73 8.98 -22.20
N GLY A 129 2.07 8.93 -23.49
CA GLY A 129 1.42 8.01 -24.42
C GLY A 129 1.60 6.56 -24.02
N ARG A 130 2.81 6.18 -23.56
CA ARG A 130 3.06 4.82 -23.09
C ARG A 130 2.29 4.46 -21.83
N ALA A 131 2.17 5.40 -20.89
CA ALA A 131 1.41 5.21 -19.66
C ALA A 131 -0.09 5.05 -19.95
N GLU A 132 -0.64 5.87 -20.86
CA GLU A 132 -2.01 5.78 -21.36
C GLU A 132 -2.29 4.41 -22.00
N GLU A 133 -1.42 3.95 -22.91
CA GLU A 133 -1.53 2.64 -23.58
C GLU A 133 -1.57 1.47 -22.58
N LEU A 134 -0.83 1.58 -21.48
CA LEU A 134 -0.73 0.55 -20.46
C LEU A 134 -1.81 0.68 -19.38
N GLY A 135 -2.65 1.73 -19.42
CA GLY A 135 -3.63 2.02 -18.39
C GLY A 135 -3.00 2.32 -17.03
N VAL A 136 -1.83 2.99 -17.01
CA VAL A 136 -1.13 3.37 -15.79
C VAL A 136 -1.25 4.87 -15.58
N PRO A 137 -2.08 5.34 -14.64
CA PRO A 137 -2.18 6.76 -14.33
C PRO A 137 -0.84 7.37 -13.92
N MET A 138 -0.60 8.59 -14.38
CA MET A 138 0.50 9.44 -13.93
C MET A 138 -0.07 10.62 -13.14
N VAL A 139 0.35 10.76 -11.90
CA VAL A 139 -0.10 11.79 -10.96
C VAL A 139 1.04 12.79 -10.74
N LEU A 140 0.88 14.01 -11.21
CA LEU A 140 1.82 15.10 -10.96
C LEU A 140 1.53 15.74 -9.60
N VAL A 141 2.53 15.84 -8.74
CA VAL A 141 2.40 16.46 -7.42
C VAL A 141 3.29 17.71 -7.29
N PRO A 142 2.88 18.71 -6.51
CA PRO A 142 3.63 19.96 -6.36
C PRO A 142 4.85 19.85 -5.43
N TYR A 143 5.15 18.67 -4.90
CA TYR A 143 6.15 18.44 -3.88
C TYR A 143 7.43 17.81 -4.45
N ASP A 144 8.54 17.92 -3.72
CA ASP A 144 9.74 17.14 -3.97
C ASP A 144 9.56 15.67 -3.55
N THR A 145 10.52 14.83 -3.91
CA THR A 145 10.47 13.38 -3.66
C THR A 145 10.39 13.04 -2.17
N LEU A 146 11.17 13.69 -1.31
CA LEU A 146 11.18 13.39 0.12
C LEU A 146 9.83 13.75 0.76
N THR A 147 9.34 14.96 0.49
CA THR A 147 8.04 15.43 0.98
C THR A 147 6.89 14.52 0.50
N THR A 148 6.96 14.05 -0.75
CA THR A 148 5.95 13.14 -1.31
C THR A 148 5.95 11.79 -0.60
N VAL A 149 7.13 11.24 -0.29
CA VAL A 149 7.27 9.98 0.46
C VAL A 149 6.66 10.13 1.85
N GLU A 150 7.05 11.17 2.60
CA GLU A 150 6.54 11.39 3.96
C GLU A 150 5.01 11.56 4.01
N LYS A 151 4.44 12.25 3.01
CA LYS A 151 2.98 12.40 2.89
C LYS A 151 2.32 11.06 2.57
N THR A 152 2.90 10.29 1.67
CA THR A 152 2.38 8.98 1.27
C THR A 152 2.34 8.01 2.45
N GLU A 153 3.40 7.96 3.26
CA GLU A 153 3.46 7.13 4.48
C GLU A 153 2.34 7.48 5.46
N LYS A 154 2.08 8.78 5.68
CA LYS A 154 0.99 9.25 6.54
C LYS A 154 -0.38 8.87 6.02
N ILE A 155 -0.58 8.86 4.71
CA ILE A 155 -1.85 8.47 4.10
C ILE A 155 -2.11 6.99 4.35
N VAL A 156 -1.14 6.13 4.07
CA VAL A 156 -1.27 4.67 4.24
C VAL A 156 -1.64 4.29 5.69
N GLY A 157 -1.06 4.97 6.68
CA GLY A 157 -1.35 4.73 8.09
C GLY A 157 -2.77 5.10 8.55
N HIS A 158 -3.55 5.83 7.74
CA HIS A 158 -4.86 6.37 8.11
C HIS A 158 -5.98 6.01 7.12
N LEU A 159 -5.76 5.03 6.24
CA LEU A 159 -6.71 4.68 5.20
C LEU A 159 -8.05 4.20 5.78
N ARG A 160 -9.13 4.86 5.35
CA ARG A 160 -10.49 4.42 5.64
C ARG A 160 -10.86 3.30 4.68
N ILE A 161 -11.32 2.18 5.22
CA ILE A 161 -11.87 1.07 4.44
C ILE A 161 -13.21 1.52 3.83
N HIS A 162 -13.25 1.80 2.52
CA HIS A 162 -14.50 2.09 1.80
C HIS A 162 -14.78 1.10 0.67
N GLU A 163 -13.75 0.42 0.19
CA GLU A 163 -13.81 -0.40 -1.00
C GLU A 163 -14.42 -1.78 -0.66
N PRO A 164 -15.46 -2.24 -1.38
CA PRO A 164 -16.13 -3.51 -1.10
C PRO A 164 -15.15 -4.70 -1.01
N GLN A 165 -14.15 -4.72 -1.89
CA GLN A 165 -13.10 -5.75 -1.91
C GLN A 165 -12.34 -5.84 -0.58
N LYS A 166 -12.07 -4.71 0.08
CA LYS A 166 -11.40 -4.69 1.39
C LYS A 166 -12.33 -5.16 2.51
N VAL A 167 -13.62 -4.82 2.44
CA VAL A 167 -14.62 -5.26 3.42
C VAL A 167 -14.75 -6.78 3.40
N ASP A 168 -14.87 -7.35 2.20
CA ASP A 168 -14.97 -8.80 2.05
C ASP A 168 -13.69 -9.49 2.52
N ARG A 169 -12.51 -8.97 2.14
CA ARG A 169 -11.24 -9.51 2.60
C ARG A 169 -11.05 -9.42 4.12
N LEU A 170 -11.51 -8.33 4.74
CA LEU A 170 -11.46 -8.17 6.19
C LEU A 170 -12.35 -9.21 6.90
N ARG A 171 -13.55 -9.48 6.37
CA ARG A 171 -14.44 -10.51 6.92
C ARG A 171 -13.82 -11.90 6.86
N GLU A 172 -13.20 -12.25 5.74
CA GLU A 172 -12.46 -13.52 5.59
C GLU A 172 -11.37 -13.64 6.66
N ILE A 173 -10.49 -12.62 6.76
CA ILE A 173 -9.38 -12.62 7.73
C ILE A 173 -9.89 -12.75 9.17
N LEU A 174 -10.93 -12.00 9.55
CA LEU A 174 -11.48 -12.07 10.90
C LEU A 174 -12.10 -13.43 11.20
N THR A 175 -12.70 -14.09 10.22
CA THR A 175 -13.31 -15.42 10.40
C THR A 175 -12.24 -16.51 10.50
N GLU A 176 -11.12 -16.37 9.79
CA GLU A 176 -10.03 -17.35 9.76
C GLU A 176 -9.05 -17.21 10.93
N GLN A 177 -8.76 -15.98 11.37
CA GLN A 177 -7.62 -15.67 12.24
C GLN A 177 -8.02 -15.17 13.64
N VAL A 178 -9.30 -14.86 13.86
CA VAL A 178 -9.81 -14.39 15.15
C VAL A 178 -10.87 -15.35 15.68
N SER A 179 -10.73 -15.76 16.94
CA SER A 179 -11.69 -16.56 17.66
C SER A 179 -12.92 -15.72 18.06
N ILE A 180 -13.78 -15.42 17.09
CA ILE A 180 -14.97 -14.57 17.27
C ILE A 180 -15.89 -15.11 18.38
N ASP A 181 -16.06 -16.42 18.50
CA ASP A 181 -16.91 -17.01 19.54
C ASP A 181 -16.34 -16.79 20.95
N SER A 182 -15.02 -16.87 21.11
CA SER A 182 -14.35 -16.57 22.38
C SER A 182 -14.45 -15.10 22.74
N LEU A 183 -14.33 -14.22 21.74
CA LEU A 183 -14.48 -12.78 21.92
C LEU A 183 -15.92 -12.40 22.32
N LYS A 184 -16.92 -12.96 21.63
CA LYS A 184 -18.35 -12.79 21.92
C LYS A 184 -18.70 -13.20 23.35
N LYS A 185 -18.29 -14.40 23.75
CA LYS A 185 -18.44 -14.89 25.14
C LYS A 185 -17.81 -13.95 26.16
N ALA A 186 -16.63 -13.41 25.87
CA ALA A 186 -15.96 -12.47 26.77
C ALA A 186 -16.68 -11.10 26.85
N LEU A 187 -17.35 -10.69 25.77
CA LEU A 187 -18.11 -9.44 25.68
C LEU A 187 -19.58 -9.56 26.11
N ASP A 188 -20.06 -10.76 26.45
CA ASP A 188 -21.45 -11.07 26.82
C ASP A 188 -22.48 -10.67 25.73
N ILE A 189 -22.11 -10.91 24.46
CA ILE A 189 -22.94 -10.68 23.25
C ILE A 189 -22.90 -11.90 22.32
#